data_AF-A0A961LZ79-F1
#
_entry.id   AF-A0A961LZ79-F1
#
_cell.length_a   1.000
_cell.length_b   1.000
_cell.length_c   1.000
_cell.angle_alpha   90.00
_cell.angle_beta   90.00
_cell.angle_gamma   90.00
#
_symmetry.space_group_name_H-M   'P 1'
#
loop_
_entity.id
_entity.type
_entity.pdbx_description
1 polymer ?
#
loop_
_entity_poly.entity_id
_entity_poly.type
_entity_poly.pdbx_seq_one_letter_code
_entity_poly.pdbx_strand_id
1 'polypeptide(L)'
;MQRTGMTLFKGLFSRTSLRRLQAATAAAGIIIASLGTAAAGEPEWRHGLSLFGKLKYPAGFTHFDYVNPQAPKGGTFRRATIGTFDTLNPFNIKGNPAALSTVIYDTLLTDAADEPSSEYGLLAEAVKHPDDFSWVTFRLRPQARWHDGTPVTADDVVWSLTALKDAHPFYNAYYRNVTGATVSGPGEVTFTFDQTGNRELPQIVGQMPVLP
;
A
#
# COMPACT_ATOMS: atom_id res chain seq x y z
N MET A 1 44.01 55.67 85.88
CA MET A 1 45.36 55.06 85.98
C MET A 1 45.44 54.01 84.87
N GLN A 2 46.41 54.12 83.94
CA GLN A 2 46.54 53.30 82.69
C GLN A 2 45.35 53.47 81.70
N ARG A 3 45.56 53.85 80.42
CA ARG A 3 46.13 53.13 79.24
C ARG A 3 45.18 52.00 78.78
N THR A 4 44.79 51.84 77.50
CA THR A 4 45.34 52.27 76.17
C THR A 4 44.15 52.49 75.21
N GLY A 5 44.10 53.47 74.28
CA GLY A 5 44.63 53.46 72.89
C GLY A 5 43.77 52.63 71.89
N MET A 6 43.68 52.89 70.58
CA MET A 6 44.40 53.88 69.76
C MET A 6 43.75 54.16 68.37
N THR A 7 43.17 55.36 68.20
CA THR A 7 43.47 56.34 67.11
C THR A 7 43.39 55.97 65.59
N LEU A 8 42.33 56.46 64.91
CA LEU A 8 42.28 57.02 63.52
C LEU A 8 42.59 56.04 62.31
N PHE A 9 42.40 56.34 61.00
CA PHE A 9 42.17 57.56 60.16
C PHE A 9 41.56 57.11 58.76
N LYS A 10 41.21 57.88 57.68
CA LYS A 10 41.16 59.33 57.30
C LYS A 10 40.31 59.64 56.01
N GLY A 11 39.02 59.99 56.11
CA GLY A 11 38.27 60.73 55.05
C GLY A 11 37.91 59.95 53.74
N LEU A 12 37.45 60.59 52.65
CA LEU A 12 37.12 62.02 52.42
C LEU A 12 36.24 62.24 51.14
N PHE A 13 35.20 63.09 51.20
CA PHE A 13 34.45 63.69 50.06
C PHE A 13 33.79 62.75 48.99
N SER A 14 33.04 63.23 47.98
CA SER A 14 31.92 64.20 47.96
C SER A 14 31.17 64.16 46.62
N ARG A 15 29.83 64.21 46.65
CA ARG A 15 28.89 64.70 45.61
C ARG A 15 29.31 64.65 44.13
N THR A 16 28.61 63.85 43.32
CA THR A 16 28.28 64.25 41.93
C THR A 16 26.88 63.77 41.57
N SER A 17 26.06 64.64 40.98
CA SER A 17 24.65 64.41 40.67
C SER A 17 24.41 64.38 39.16
N LEU A 18 23.61 63.45 38.66
CA LEU A 18 23.07 63.50 37.30
C LEU A 18 21.73 62.75 37.20
N ARG A 19 20.67 63.46 36.80
CA ARG A 19 19.40 62.86 36.37
C ARG A 19 19.55 62.37 34.93
N ARG A 20 19.01 61.20 34.59
CA ARG A 20 18.46 60.94 33.24
C ARG A 20 17.13 60.18 33.35
N LEU A 21 16.15 60.69 32.61
CA LEU A 21 14.84 60.08 32.39
C LEU A 21 14.92 59.35 31.04
N GLN A 22 14.49 58.10 30.96
CA GLN A 22 14.21 57.44 29.67
C GLN A 22 12.91 56.64 29.78
N ALA A 23 12.16 56.62 28.68
CA ALA A 23 10.80 56.11 28.60
C ALA A 23 10.76 54.68 28.03
N ALA A 24 9.59 54.04 28.16
CA ALA A 24 9.38 52.67 27.71
C ALA A 24 9.29 52.53 26.18
N THR A 25 9.71 51.39 25.68
CA THR A 25 9.31 50.84 24.37
C THR A 25 8.83 49.40 24.57
N ALA A 26 7.56 49.13 24.24
CA ALA A 26 7.00 47.79 24.30
C ALA A 26 7.14 47.11 22.93
N ALA A 27 7.85 45.98 22.87
CA ALA A 27 8.02 45.21 21.65
C ALA A 27 6.87 44.21 21.47
N ALA A 28 5.94 44.48 20.56
CA ALA A 28 4.91 43.53 20.16
C ALA A 28 5.51 42.50 19.17
N GLY A 29 5.72 41.27 19.63
CA GLY A 29 6.21 40.18 18.79
C GLY A 29 5.13 39.63 17.86
N ILE A 30 5.34 39.72 16.55
CA ILE A 30 4.46 39.09 15.55
C ILE A 30 4.77 37.59 15.51
N ILE A 31 3.88 36.77 16.09
CA ILE A 31 3.94 35.31 15.96
C ILE A 31 3.39 34.95 14.58
N ILE A 32 4.27 34.72 13.62
CA ILE A 32 3.90 34.14 12.32
C ILE A 32 3.64 32.64 12.55
N ALA A 33 2.37 32.29 12.74
CA ALA A 33 1.95 30.89 12.81
C ALA A 33 2.10 30.24 11.42
N SER A 34 3.20 29.53 11.20
CA SER A 34 3.40 28.72 10.00
C SER A 34 2.41 27.56 10.00
N LEU A 35 1.28 27.74 9.31
CA LEU A 35 0.37 26.68 8.91
C LEU A 35 1.11 25.75 7.94
N GLY A 36 1.90 24.83 8.51
CA GLY A 36 2.55 23.77 7.76
C GLY A 36 1.48 22.85 7.20
N THR A 37 1.23 22.94 5.89
CA THR A 37 0.44 21.95 5.16
C THR A 37 1.11 20.61 5.37
N ALA A 38 0.49 19.70 6.13
CA ALA A 38 1.00 18.36 6.31
C ALA A 38 0.96 17.65 4.95
N ALA A 39 2.11 17.54 4.30
CA ALA A 39 2.26 16.68 3.15
C ALA A 39 1.95 15.25 3.59
N ALA A 40 0.90 14.65 3.03
CA ALA A 40 0.65 13.23 3.23
C ALA A 40 1.90 12.47 2.77
N GLY A 41 2.41 11.58 3.62
CA GLY A 41 3.56 10.75 3.27
C GLY A 41 3.23 9.84 2.09
N GLU A 42 4.24 9.42 1.32
CA GLU A 42 4.01 8.40 0.30
C GLU A 42 3.48 7.12 0.97
N PRO A 43 2.38 6.51 0.47
CA PRO A 43 1.80 5.34 1.11
C PRO A 43 2.77 4.15 1.18
N GLU A 44 2.86 3.54 2.37
CA GLU A 44 3.76 2.42 2.63
C GLU A 44 3.43 1.17 1.78
N TRP A 45 4.48 0.52 1.29
CA TRP A 45 4.39 -0.80 0.67
C TRP A 45 4.08 -1.90 1.69
N ARG A 46 3.09 -2.74 1.39
CA ARG A 46 2.63 -3.86 2.22
C ARG A 46 2.72 -5.17 1.43
N HIS A 47 2.88 -6.30 2.12
CA HIS A 47 2.94 -7.64 1.50
C HIS A 47 1.56 -8.28 1.24
N GLY A 48 0.48 -7.55 1.52
CA GLY A 48 -0.90 -8.01 1.45
C GLY A 48 -1.92 -6.93 1.87
N LEU A 49 -3.21 -7.27 1.82
CA LEU A 49 -4.35 -6.41 2.15
C LEU A 49 -5.36 -7.13 3.06
N SER A 50 -6.06 -6.41 3.93
CA SER A 50 -7.17 -6.95 4.72
C SER A 50 -8.25 -5.91 5.00
N LEU A 51 -9.52 -6.28 4.85
CA LEU A 51 -10.65 -5.43 5.27
C LEU A 51 -10.71 -5.30 6.80
N PHE A 52 -10.27 -6.30 7.55
CA PHE A 52 -10.40 -6.33 9.02
C PHE A 52 -9.16 -5.84 9.78
N GLY A 53 -8.12 -5.40 9.05
CA GLY A 53 -7.00 -4.63 9.59
C GLY A 53 -5.68 -5.39 9.52
N LYS A 54 -5.29 -6.04 10.61
CA LYS A 54 -3.97 -6.68 10.70
C LYS A 54 -4.00 -8.10 10.14
N LEU A 55 -3.21 -8.33 9.10
CA LEU A 55 -2.82 -9.63 8.56
C LEU A 55 -2.24 -10.56 9.64
N LYS A 56 -2.69 -11.82 9.68
CA LYS A 56 -2.15 -12.89 10.51
C LYS A 56 -0.69 -13.20 10.15
N TYR A 57 -0.42 -13.39 8.86
CA TYR A 57 0.90 -13.81 8.38
C TYR A 57 1.84 -12.59 8.24
N PRO A 58 3.00 -12.56 8.92
CA PRO A 58 3.94 -11.44 8.84
C PRO A 58 4.66 -11.39 7.48
N ALA A 59 5.23 -10.23 7.14
CA ALA A 59 6.08 -10.11 5.96
C ALA A 59 7.24 -11.12 6.02
N GLY A 60 7.47 -11.85 4.93
CA GLY A 60 8.50 -12.91 4.86
C GLY A 60 8.08 -14.28 5.41
N PHE A 61 6.79 -14.51 5.71
CA PHE A 61 6.29 -15.85 6.01
C PHE A 61 6.54 -16.84 4.86
N THR A 62 6.79 -18.12 5.19
CA THR A 62 7.25 -19.13 4.22
C THR A 62 6.15 -19.99 3.59
N HIS A 63 5.02 -20.12 4.27
CA HIS A 63 3.81 -20.82 3.81
C HIS A 63 2.64 -20.47 4.75
N PHE A 64 1.39 -20.63 4.31
CA PHE A 64 0.23 -20.57 5.20
C PHE A 64 0.23 -21.75 6.20
N ASP A 65 -0.45 -21.60 7.35
CA ASP A 65 -0.47 -22.63 8.41
C ASP A 65 -1.18 -23.93 7.97
N TYR A 66 -2.16 -23.80 7.07
CA TYR A 66 -2.90 -24.94 6.49
C TYR A 66 -2.13 -25.66 5.37
N VAL A 67 -0.92 -25.21 5.00
CA VAL A 67 -0.07 -25.83 3.99
C VAL A 67 0.99 -26.71 4.65
N ASN A 68 1.07 -27.98 4.25
CA ASN A 68 2.21 -28.83 4.59
C ASN A 68 3.39 -28.53 3.64
N PRO A 69 4.49 -27.88 4.08
CA PRO A 69 5.63 -27.59 3.22
C PRO A 69 6.36 -28.87 2.75
N GLN A 70 6.27 -29.96 3.52
CA GLN A 70 6.83 -31.27 3.21
C GLN A 70 5.85 -32.18 2.42
N ALA A 71 4.78 -31.62 1.85
CA ALA A 71 3.85 -32.38 1.01
C ALA A 71 4.58 -33.01 -0.20
N PRO A 72 4.55 -34.36 -0.36
CA PRO A 72 5.21 -35.06 -1.46
C PRO A 72 4.79 -34.54 -2.83
N LYS A 73 5.73 -34.50 -3.78
CA LYS A 73 5.49 -34.00 -5.15
C LYS A 73 5.40 -35.17 -6.14
N GLY A 74 4.45 -35.09 -7.08
CA GLY A 74 4.21 -36.12 -8.10
C GLY A 74 2.88 -36.86 -7.92
N GLY A 75 2.69 -37.95 -8.67
CA GLY A 75 1.43 -38.69 -8.74
C GLY A 75 0.47 -38.15 -9.80
N THR A 76 -0.83 -38.47 -9.69
CA THR A 76 -1.86 -37.98 -10.62
C THR A 76 -3.18 -37.76 -9.91
N PHE A 77 -3.58 -36.50 -9.77
CA PHE A 77 -4.94 -36.15 -9.36
C PHE A 77 -5.93 -36.49 -10.48
N ARG A 78 -7.02 -37.17 -10.16
CA ARG A 78 -8.11 -37.50 -11.10
C ARG A 78 -9.43 -37.06 -10.49
N ARG A 79 -10.11 -36.13 -11.14
CA ARG A 79 -11.40 -35.57 -10.70
C ARG A 79 -12.42 -35.73 -11.83
N ALA A 80 -13.56 -36.35 -11.50
CA ALA A 80 -14.73 -36.31 -12.37
C ALA A 80 -15.43 -34.95 -12.25
N THR A 81 -16.03 -34.49 -13.35
CA THR A 81 -16.95 -33.35 -13.37
C THR A 81 -18.26 -33.78 -14.03
N ILE A 82 -19.35 -33.07 -13.74
CA ILE A 82 -20.66 -33.29 -14.38
C ILE A 82 -20.73 -32.39 -15.63
N GLY A 83 -21.27 -32.92 -16.73
CA GLY A 83 -21.43 -32.20 -18.01
C GLY A 83 -20.28 -32.45 -19.00
N THR A 84 -20.18 -31.56 -19.99
CA THR A 84 -19.13 -31.52 -21.02
C THR A 84 -18.68 -30.09 -21.26
N PHE A 85 -17.54 -29.89 -21.92
CA PHE A 85 -17.05 -28.57 -22.33
C PHE A 85 -16.93 -28.47 -23.86
N ASP A 86 -16.85 -27.24 -24.37
CA ASP A 86 -16.57 -26.93 -25.78
C ASP A 86 -15.56 -25.77 -25.96
N THR A 87 -15.19 -25.05 -24.90
CA THR A 87 -14.15 -24.01 -24.88
C THR A 87 -13.12 -24.26 -23.77
N LEU A 88 -11.88 -23.85 -24.01
CA LEU A 88 -10.80 -23.80 -23.02
C LEU A 88 -10.59 -22.38 -22.44
N ASN A 89 -11.16 -21.35 -23.08
CA ASN A 89 -11.17 -19.99 -22.56
C ASN A 89 -12.31 -19.85 -21.51
N PRO A 90 -12.05 -19.46 -20.25
CA PRO A 90 -13.08 -19.23 -19.23
C PRO A 90 -13.63 -17.80 -19.21
N PHE A 91 -13.09 -16.88 -20.01
CA PHE A 91 -13.37 -15.44 -19.93
C PHE A 91 -14.32 -14.92 -21.02
N ASN A 92 -14.76 -15.77 -21.97
CA ASN A 92 -15.61 -15.38 -23.08
C ASN A 92 -17.10 -15.72 -22.85
N ILE A 93 -18.01 -15.01 -23.56
CA ILE A 93 -19.49 -15.14 -23.38
C ILE A 93 -20.06 -16.47 -23.91
N LYS A 94 -19.33 -17.21 -24.75
CA LYS A 94 -19.88 -18.33 -25.55
C LYS A 94 -19.14 -19.64 -25.32
N GLY A 95 -19.94 -20.69 -25.11
CA GLY A 95 -19.47 -22.04 -24.82
C GLY A 95 -19.61 -22.39 -23.33
N ASN A 96 -19.30 -23.64 -22.99
CA ASN A 96 -19.14 -24.09 -21.62
C ASN A 96 -17.65 -24.39 -21.38
N PRO A 97 -16.97 -23.66 -20.48
CA PRO A 97 -15.54 -23.83 -20.25
C PRO A 97 -15.20 -25.15 -19.56
N ALA A 98 -14.02 -25.70 -19.87
CA ALA A 98 -13.51 -26.89 -19.22
C ALA A 98 -13.37 -26.69 -17.69
N ALA A 99 -13.77 -27.70 -16.92
CA ALA A 99 -13.62 -27.65 -15.46
C ALA A 99 -12.13 -27.50 -15.08
N LEU A 100 -11.84 -26.55 -14.19
CA LEU A 100 -10.49 -26.12 -13.80
C LEU A 100 -9.68 -25.36 -14.88
N SER A 101 -10.29 -24.89 -15.98
CA SER A 101 -9.57 -24.06 -16.98
C SER A 101 -9.00 -22.74 -16.43
N THR A 102 -9.47 -22.28 -15.27
CA THR A 102 -8.96 -21.08 -14.59
C THR A 102 -7.65 -21.31 -13.82
N VAL A 103 -7.27 -22.54 -13.48
CA VAL A 103 -6.11 -22.81 -12.57
C VAL A 103 -4.73 -22.61 -13.21
N ILE A 104 -4.69 -22.09 -14.44
CA ILE A 104 -3.48 -21.74 -15.19
C ILE A 104 -3.24 -20.23 -15.26
N TYR A 105 -4.12 -19.42 -14.66
CA TYR A 105 -4.05 -17.97 -14.59
C TYR A 105 -3.88 -17.54 -13.13
N ASP A 106 -2.74 -16.90 -12.82
CA ASP A 106 -2.50 -16.32 -11.50
C ASP A 106 -3.07 -14.89 -11.40
N THR A 107 -3.27 -14.45 -10.16
CA THR A 107 -3.76 -13.12 -9.77
C THR A 107 -2.63 -12.28 -9.15
N LEU A 108 -2.85 -10.97 -8.93
CA LEU A 108 -1.84 -10.11 -8.30
C LEU A 108 -1.64 -10.48 -6.82
N LEU A 109 -2.72 -10.70 -6.10
CA LEU A 109 -2.75 -11.21 -4.72
C LEU A 109 -3.59 -12.51 -4.63
N THR A 110 -3.40 -13.29 -3.57
CA THR A 110 -4.13 -14.54 -3.31
C THR A 110 -4.69 -14.59 -1.89
N ASP A 111 -5.91 -15.11 -1.74
CA ASP A 111 -6.62 -15.18 -0.46
C ASP A 111 -5.97 -16.19 0.51
N ALA A 112 -5.91 -15.86 1.80
CA ALA A 112 -5.63 -16.84 2.85
C ALA A 112 -6.93 -17.55 3.27
N ALA A 113 -7.00 -18.87 3.08
CA ALA A 113 -8.19 -19.67 3.35
C ALA A 113 -8.57 -19.80 4.84
N ASP A 114 -7.73 -19.27 5.75
CA ASP A 114 -7.97 -19.23 7.20
C ASP A 114 -8.05 -17.81 7.78
N GLU A 115 -8.23 -16.79 6.94
CA GLU A 115 -8.53 -15.40 7.33
C GLU A 115 -9.72 -14.83 6.54
N PRO A 116 -10.61 -14.03 7.15
CA PRO A 116 -11.65 -13.34 6.41
C PRO A 116 -11.05 -12.18 5.59
N SER A 117 -11.42 -12.10 4.31
CA SER A 117 -11.10 -11.00 3.37
C SER A 117 -9.66 -10.48 3.48
N SER A 118 -8.69 -11.40 3.46
CA SER A 118 -7.27 -11.10 3.64
C SER A 118 -6.41 -11.80 2.58
N GLU A 119 -5.57 -11.01 1.93
CA GLU A 119 -4.89 -11.32 0.67
C GLU A 119 -3.38 -11.08 0.79
N TYR A 120 -2.58 -11.91 0.11
CA TYR A 120 -1.12 -11.88 0.15
C TYR A 120 -0.51 -11.91 -1.25
N GLY A 121 0.69 -11.33 -1.41
CA GLY A 121 1.34 -11.17 -2.73
C GLY A 121 1.55 -12.47 -3.52
N LEU A 122 0.89 -12.62 -4.67
CA LEU A 122 1.05 -13.73 -5.62
C LEU A 122 1.95 -13.31 -6.79
N LEU A 123 1.43 -12.74 -7.88
CA LEU A 123 2.26 -12.13 -8.93
C LEU A 123 2.86 -10.80 -8.46
N ALA A 124 2.17 -10.06 -7.58
CA ALA A 124 2.73 -8.93 -6.87
C ALA A 124 3.55 -9.38 -5.66
N GLU A 125 4.65 -8.70 -5.37
CA GLU A 125 5.37 -8.81 -4.08
C GLU A 125 4.94 -7.77 -3.06
N ALA A 126 4.44 -6.62 -3.54
CA ALA A 126 4.05 -5.51 -2.70
C ALA A 126 2.87 -4.74 -3.29
N VAL A 127 2.09 -4.12 -2.41
CA VAL A 127 0.93 -3.28 -2.73
C VAL A 127 0.91 -2.04 -1.84
N LYS A 128 0.56 -0.87 -2.39
CA LYS A 128 0.34 0.39 -1.65
C LYS A 128 -0.92 1.10 -2.14
N HIS A 129 -1.61 1.79 -1.24
CA HIS A 129 -2.79 2.60 -1.54
C HIS A 129 -2.87 3.77 -0.52
N PRO A 130 -3.47 4.92 -0.86
CA PRO A 130 -3.67 6.04 0.06
C PRO A 130 -4.78 5.74 1.07
N ASP A 131 -4.84 6.51 2.15
CA ASP A 131 -5.86 6.33 3.22
C ASP A 131 -7.30 6.56 2.73
N ASP A 132 -7.49 7.25 1.60
CA ASP A 132 -8.79 7.45 0.96
C ASP A 132 -9.15 6.38 -0.08
N PHE A 133 -8.29 5.38 -0.31
CA PHE A 133 -8.50 4.26 -1.24
C PHE A 133 -8.81 4.70 -2.69
N SER A 134 -8.42 5.91 -3.12
CA SER A 134 -8.68 6.47 -4.47
C SER A 134 -7.94 5.77 -5.63
N TRP A 135 -6.84 5.08 -5.32
CA TRP A 135 -6.04 4.28 -6.25
C TRP A 135 -5.33 3.15 -5.51
N VAL A 136 -4.73 2.20 -6.24
CA VAL A 136 -3.81 1.18 -5.68
C VAL A 136 -2.66 0.94 -6.66
N THR A 137 -1.44 0.80 -6.16
CA THR A 137 -0.28 0.36 -6.93
C THR A 137 0.20 -1.00 -6.47
N PHE A 138 0.43 -1.91 -7.40
CA PHE A 138 1.10 -3.20 -7.17
C PHE A 138 2.48 -3.18 -7.79
N ARG A 139 3.47 -3.78 -7.12
CA ARG A 139 4.80 -4.08 -7.68
C ARG A 139 4.93 -5.56 -7.94
N LEU A 140 5.18 -5.92 -9.20
CA LEU A 140 5.30 -7.30 -9.67
C LEU A 140 6.62 -7.94 -9.23
N ARG A 141 6.57 -9.26 -9.04
CA ARG A 141 7.73 -10.11 -8.76
C ARG A 141 8.65 -10.19 -10.00
N PRO A 142 9.92 -9.80 -9.94
CA PRO A 142 10.84 -9.87 -11.09
C PRO A 142 11.10 -11.30 -11.58
N GLN A 143 10.75 -12.32 -10.79
CA GLN A 143 10.77 -13.74 -11.14
C GLN A 143 9.48 -14.29 -11.76
N ALA A 144 8.40 -13.51 -11.89
CA ALA A 144 7.15 -13.96 -12.48
C ALA A 144 7.32 -14.29 -13.98
N ARG A 145 6.97 -15.51 -14.40
CA ARG A 145 7.11 -15.98 -15.78
C ARG A 145 5.84 -16.66 -16.27
N TRP A 146 5.51 -16.43 -17.51
CA TRP A 146 4.59 -17.24 -18.30
C TRP A 146 5.17 -18.64 -18.51
N HIS A 147 4.31 -19.60 -18.87
CA HIS A 147 4.65 -21.03 -18.96
C HIS A 147 5.64 -21.38 -20.10
N ASP A 148 5.88 -20.45 -21.03
CA ASP A 148 6.88 -20.50 -22.09
C ASP A 148 8.27 -19.96 -21.64
N GLY A 149 8.34 -19.29 -20.49
CA GLY A 149 9.53 -18.61 -19.97
C GLY A 149 9.57 -17.10 -20.20
N THR A 150 8.55 -16.50 -20.82
CA THR A 150 8.45 -15.04 -21.03
C THR A 150 8.17 -14.32 -19.70
N PRO A 151 8.78 -13.14 -19.41
CA PRO A 151 8.44 -12.33 -18.24
C PRO A 151 6.96 -11.92 -18.19
N VAL A 152 6.33 -12.03 -17.02
CA VAL A 152 5.05 -11.33 -16.76
C VAL A 152 5.37 -9.85 -16.53
N THR A 153 4.68 -8.96 -17.24
CA THR A 153 4.94 -7.52 -17.24
C THR A 153 3.80 -6.70 -16.62
N ALA A 154 4.06 -5.42 -16.36
CA ALA A 154 3.01 -4.49 -15.92
C ALA A 154 2.02 -4.16 -17.06
N ASP A 155 2.48 -4.19 -18.32
CA ASP A 155 1.65 -4.03 -19.51
C ASP A 155 0.66 -5.19 -19.67
N ASP A 156 1.07 -6.43 -19.34
CA ASP A 156 0.19 -7.61 -19.35
C ASP A 156 -1.02 -7.40 -18.40
N VAL A 157 -0.78 -6.82 -17.22
CA VAL A 157 -1.83 -6.51 -16.23
C VAL A 157 -2.77 -5.41 -16.73
N VAL A 158 -2.24 -4.35 -17.34
CA VAL A 158 -3.04 -3.25 -17.93
C VAL A 158 -3.88 -3.76 -19.10
N TRP A 159 -3.30 -4.63 -19.93
CA TRP A 159 -4.01 -5.30 -21.03
C TRP A 159 -5.10 -6.23 -20.52
N SER A 160 -4.82 -7.03 -19.47
CA SER A 160 -5.76 -7.97 -18.85
C SER A 160 -7.07 -7.30 -18.42
N LEU A 161 -6.99 -6.13 -17.77
CA LEU A 161 -8.18 -5.35 -17.38
C LEU A 161 -9.05 -4.99 -18.59
N THR A 162 -8.41 -4.60 -19.70
CA THR A 162 -9.09 -4.21 -20.94
C THR A 162 -9.70 -5.44 -21.61
N ALA A 163 -8.90 -6.49 -21.83
CA ALA A 163 -9.31 -7.74 -22.45
C ALA A 163 -10.49 -8.39 -21.71
N LEU A 164 -10.49 -8.41 -20.37
CA LEU A 164 -11.60 -8.92 -19.57
C LEU A 164 -12.87 -8.06 -19.74
N LYS A 165 -12.76 -6.72 -19.63
CA LYS A 165 -13.90 -5.79 -19.75
C LYS A 165 -14.55 -5.79 -21.13
N ASP A 166 -13.79 -6.15 -22.18
CA ASP A 166 -14.29 -6.33 -23.55
C ASP A 166 -14.82 -7.75 -23.79
N ALA A 167 -14.20 -8.79 -23.20
CA ALA A 167 -14.56 -10.19 -23.44
C ALA A 167 -15.90 -10.63 -22.83
N HIS A 168 -16.32 -10.04 -21.69
CA HIS A 168 -17.57 -10.41 -21.02
C HIS A 168 -18.25 -9.24 -20.25
N PRO A 169 -19.57 -9.01 -20.41
CA PRO A 169 -20.30 -7.94 -19.71
C PRO A 169 -20.21 -8.01 -18.17
N PHE A 170 -20.00 -9.20 -17.61
CA PHE A 170 -19.71 -9.39 -16.19
C PHE A 170 -18.49 -8.57 -15.74
N TYR A 171 -17.34 -8.72 -16.41
CA TYR A 171 -16.12 -7.98 -16.05
C TYR A 171 -16.27 -6.48 -16.30
N ASN A 172 -17.01 -6.10 -17.34
CA ASN A 172 -17.36 -4.70 -17.61
C ASN A 172 -18.14 -4.07 -16.42
N ALA A 173 -19.15 -4.77 -15.91
CA ALA A 173 -19.96 -4.33 -14.78
C ALA A 173 -19.26 -4.47 -13.42
N TYR A 174 -18.42 -5.49 -13.24
CA TYR A 174 -17.68 -5.76 -12.01
C TYR A 174 -16.54 -4.74 -11.82
N TYR A 175 -15.72 -4.52 -12.85
CA TYR A 175 -14.67 -3.51 -12.88
C TYR A 175 -15.17 -2.13 -13.36
N ARG A 176 -16.46 -1.82 -13.21
CA ARG A 176 -17.04 -0.52 -13.62
C ARG A 176 -16.43 0.65 -12.85
N ASN A 177 -16.13 0.44 -11.57
CA ASN A 177 -15.57 1.43 -10.65
C ASN A 177 -14.05 1.60 -10.81
N VAL A 178 -13.43 0.85 -11.74
CA VAL A 178 -12.01 0.98 -12.13
C VAL A 178 -11.94 1.88 -13.38
N THR A 179 -11.48 3.11 -13.19
CA THR A 179 -11.41 4.15 -14.23
C THR A 179 -10.22 3.97 -15.17
N GLY A 180 -9.16 3.29 -14.72
CA GLY A 180 -8.03 2.93 -15.55
C GLY A 180 -7.01 2.05 -14.81
N ALA A 181 -6.07 1.52 -15.59
CA ALA A 181 -4.83 0.93 -15.11
C ALA A 181 -3.67 1.49 -15.95
N THR A 182 -2.54 1.80 -15.33
CA THR A 182 -1.35 2.34 -16.01
C THR A 182 -0.07 1.74 -15.44
N VAL A 183 0.94 1.55 -16.28
CA VAL A 183 2.30 1.27 -15.82
C VAL A 183 2.86 2.54 -15.20
N SER A 184 3.06 2.51 -13.88
CA SER A 184 3.46 3.67 -13.07
C SER A 184 4.95 3.67 -12.71
N GLY A 185 5.64 2.55 -12.92
CA GLY A 185 7.07 2.37 -12.75
C GLY A 185 7.56 1.03 -13.28
N PRO A 186 8.87 0.71 -13.20
CA PRO A 186 9.42 -0.55 -13.68
C PRO A 186 8.83 -1.75 -12.90
N GLY A 187 7.90 -2.47 -13.53
CA GLY A 187 7.13 -3.54 -12.87
C GLY A 187 6.08 -3.04 -11.87
N GLU A 188 5.72 -1.76 -11.89
CA GLU A 188 4.66 -1.18 -11.05
C GLU A 188 3.44 -0.82 -11.91
N VAL A 189 2.27 -1.25 -11.46
CA VAL A 189 0.96 -0.98 -12.11
C VAL A 189 0.03 -0.30 -11.12
N THR A 190 -0.51 0.86 -11.50
CA THR A 190 -1.48 1.62 -10.71
C THR A 190 -2.87 1.53 -11.33
N PHE A 191 -3.84 1.08 -10.54
CA PHE A 191 -5.26 1.16 -10.85
C PHE A 191 -5.87 2.40 -10.19
N THR A 192 -6.73 3.12 -10.91
CA THR A 192 -7.47 4.28 -10.41
C THR A 192 -8.96 3.97 -10.33
N PHE A 193 -9.66 4.62 -9.39
CA PHE A 193 -11.09 4.38 -9.15
C PHE A 193 -11.95 5.62 -9.41
N ASP A 194 -13.27 5.45 -9.45
CA ASP A 194 -14.26 6.54 -9.62
C ASP A 194 -14.79 7.10 -8.29
N GLN A 195 -14.43 6.46 -7.17
CA GLN A 195 -14.91 6.76 -5.82
C GLN A 195 -13.79 6.58 -4.79
N THR A 196 -13.92 7.26 -3.65
CA THR A 196 -13.01 7.13 -2.50
C THR A 196 -13.70 6.40 -1.33
N GLY A 197 -12.93 5.96 -0.35
CA GLY A 197 -13.40 5.26 0.85
C GLY A 197 -13.81 3.80 0.65
N ASN A 198 -13.92 3.31 -0.60
CA ASN A 198 -14.23 1.92 -0.86
C ASN A 198 -12.98 1.03 -0.70
N ARG A 199 -12.92 0.35 0.46
CA ARG A 199 -11.79 -0.49 0.88
C ARG A 199 -11.67 -1.80 0.12
N GLU A 200 -12.71 -2.21 -0.60
CA GLU A 200 -12.73 -3.48 -1.36
C GLU A 200 -12.09 -3.33 -2.74
N LEU A 201 -12.07 -2.11 -3.33
CA LEU A 201 -11.58 -1.93 -4.71
C LEU A 201 -10.11 -2.37 -4.91
N PRO A 202 -9.16 -2.10 -3.98
CA PRO A 202 -7.81 -2.63 -4.08
C PRO A 202 -7.72 -4.17 -4.08
N GLN A 203 -8.61 -4.85 -3.34
CA GLN A 203 -8.69 -6.32 -3.31
C GLN A 203 -9.33 -6.87 -4.59
N ILE A 204 -10.41 -6.24 -5.06
CA ILE A 204 -11.12 -6.61 -6.31
C ILE A 204 -10.19 -6.59 -7.54
N VAL A 205 -9.25 -5.64 -7.63
CA VAL A 205 -8.23 -5.66 -8.69
C VAL A 205 -7.01 -6.54 -8.35
N GLY A 206 -6.74 -6.78 -7.06
CA GLY A 206 -5.76 -7.77 -6.59
C GLY A 206 -6.11 -9.20 -7.03
N GLN A 207 -7.40 -9.52 -7.00
CA GLN A 207 -8.01 -10.79 -7.43
C GLN A 207 -8.24 -10.89 -8.96
N MET A 208 -7.84 -9.88 -9.75
CA MET A 208 -7.97 -9.94 -11.21
C MET A 208 -7.00 -10.97 -11.81
N PRO A 209 -7.46 -11.92 -12.66
CA PRO A 209 -6.57 -12.84 -13.35
C PRO A 209 -5.73 -12.10 -14.39
N VAL A 210 -4.42 -12.35 -14.40
CA VAL A 210 -3.51 -11.79 -15.40
C VAL A 210 -3.44 -12.72 -16.60
N LEU A 211 -3.44 -12.16 -17.80
CA LEU A 211 -3.52 -12.83 -19.09
C LEU A 211 -2.29 -12.50 -19.96
N PRO A 212 -1.77 -13.46 -20.74
CA PRO A 212 -0.70 -13.26 -21.74
C PRO A 212 -1.22 -12.84 -23.12
#